data_AF-A0A0U1HR96-F1
#
_entry.id   AF-A0A0U1HR96-F1
#
_cell.length_a   1.000
_cell.length_b   1.000
_cell.length_c   1.000
_cell.angle_alpha   90.00
_cell.angle_beta   90.00
_cell.angle_gamma   90.00
#
_symmetry.space_group_name_H-M   'P 1'
#
loop_
_entity.id
_entity.type
_entity.pdbx_description
1 polymer ?
#
loop_
_entity_poly.entity_id
_entity_poly.type
_entity_poly.pdbx_seq_one_letter_code
_entity_poly.pdbx_strand_id
1 'polypeptide(L)' 'MDIVENSLPGQQLEIEVFPVKEVEVEGIQMGVLNNGTPYLTMRGLSRLCGVDPAAIARLTTNWIEERIG' A
#
# COMPACT_ATOMS: atom_id res chain seq x y z
N MET A 1 7.46 -17.41 24.49
CA MET A 1 8.52 -17.41 23.44
C MET A 1 8.14 -16.28 22.52
N ASP A 2 8.48 -15.09 22.99
CA ASP A 2 7.97 -13.83 22.48
C ASP A 2 8.89 -13.40 21.35
N ILE A 3 8.41 -13.55 20.11
CA ILE A 3 9.07 -13.04 18.92
C ILE A 3 8.65 -11.57 18.81
N VAL A 4 9.20 -10.73 19.68
CA VAL A 4 9.13 -9.28 19.51
C VAL A 4 10.53 -8.72 19.63
N GLU A 5 10.83 -7.77 18.74
CA GLU A 5 12.04 -6.94 18.67
C GLU A 5 13.23 -7.48 17.86
N ASN A 6 13.16 -7.37 16.53
CA ASN A 6 14.34 -6.96 15.74
C ASN A 6 13.98 -6.26 14.41
N SER A 7 12.94 -5.43 14.39
CA SER A 7 12.56 -4.64 13.20
C SER A 7 13.18 -3.25 13.31
N LEU A 8 14.12 -2.90 12.42
CA LEU A 8 14.63 -1.52 12.38
C LEU A 8 13.50 -0.56 11.96
N PRO A 9 13.44 0.68 12.49
CA PRO A 9 12.43 1.65 12.11
C PRO A 9 12.47 1.96 10.61
N GLY A 10 11.48 1.49 9.85
CA GLY A 10 11.42 1.66 8.40
C GLY A 10 11.98 0.52 7.57
N GLN A 11 12.29 -0.62 8.19
CA GLN A 11 12.50 -1.86 7.46
C GLN A 11 11.16 -2.31 6.86
N GLN A 12 11.11 -2.39 5.53
CA GLN A 12 10.00 -3.05 4.83
C GLN A 12 10.00 -4.52 5.22
N LEU A 13 8.92 -4.97 5.85
CA LEU A 13 8.73 -6.39 6.16
C LEU A 13 8.34 -7.13 4.88
N GLU A 14 8.90 -8.32 4.70
CA GLU A 14 8.39 -9.24 3.68
C GLU A 14 7.09 -9.82 4.20
N ILE A 15 5.99 -9.51 3.51
CA ILE A 15 4.65 -9.97 3.87
C ILE A 15 4.20 -10.92 2.78
N GLU A 16 3.89 -12.17 3.13
CA GLU A 16 3.34 -13.18 2.21
C GLU A 16 1.85 -12.92 1.91
N VAL A 17 1.56 -11.76 1.32
CA VAL A 17 0.23 -11.39 0.85
C VAL A 17 0.22 -11.20 -0.65
N PHE A 18 -0.83 -11.71 -1.28
CA PHE A 18 -1.05 -11.55 -2.72
C PHE A 18 -2.52 -11.31 -3.02
N PRO A 19 -2.83 -10.58 -4.11
CA PRO A 19 -4.21 -10.38 -4.55
C PRO A 19 -4.89 -11.71 -4.88
N VAL A 20 -6.10 -11.92 -4.35
CA VAL A 20 -6.98 -13.04 -4.78
C VAL A 20 -8.11 -12.56 -5.68
N LYS A 21 -8.40 -11.26 -5.66
CA LYS A 21 -9.39 -10.64 -6.54
C LYS A 21 -9.05 -9.17 -6.73
N GLU A 22 -9.12 -8.71 -7.98
CA GLU A 22 -9.05 -7.30 -8.35
C GLU A 22 -10.24 -6.93 -9.24
N VAL A 23 -10.79 -5.75 -9.01
CA VAL A 23 -11.91 -5.19 -9.78
C VAL A 23 -11.74 -3.68 -9.92
N GLU A 24 -12.41 -3.12 -10.93
CA GLU A 24 -12.60 -1.69 -11.06
C GLU A 24 -14.08 -1.35 -10.84
N VAL A 25 -14.35 -0.46 -9.89
CA VAL A 25 -15.71 0.00 -9.57
C VAL A 25 -15.70 1.52 -9.68
N GLU A 26 -16.54 2.08 -10.55
CA GLU A 26 -16.62 3.53 -10.80
C GLU A 26 -15.26 4.18 -11.16
N GLY A 27 -14.41 3.44 -11.87
CA GLY A 27 -13.06 3.90 -12.24
C GLY A 27 -12.04 3.82 -11.10
N ILE A 28 -12.39 3.23 -9.95
CA ILE A 28 -11.50 3.01 -8.82
C ILE A 28 -11.08 1.55 -8.80
N GLN A 29 -9.78 1.32 -8.97
CA GLN A 29 -9.20 -0.02 -8.95
C GLN A 29 -8.90 -0.46 -7.51
N MET A 30 -9.44 -1.61 -7.12
CA MET A 30 -9.38 -2.14 -5.75
C MET A 30 -9.36 -3.67 -5.74
N GLY A 31 -8.96 -4.26 -4.62
CA GLY A 31 -8.89 -5.71 -4.51
C GLY A 31 -8.96 -6.23 -3.08
N VAL A 32 -8.87 -7.54 -2.96
CA VAL A 32 -8.80 -8.26 -1.68
C VAL A 32 -7.61 -9.20 -1.71
N LEU A 33 -6.84 -9.23 -0.62
CA LEU A 33 -5.68 -10.10 -0.44
C LEU A 33 -6.11 -11.51 0.01
N ASN A 34 -5.21 -12.49 -0.07
CA ASN A 34 -5.43 -13.87 0.39
C ASN A 34 -5.83 -13.99 1.88
N ASN A 35 -5.55 -12.98 2.70
CA ASN A 35 -5.97 -12.89 4.09
C ASN A 35 -7.31 -12.16 4.31
N GLY A 36 -8.02 -11.80 3.23
CA GLY A 36 -9.29 -11.08 3.28
C GLY A 36 -9.18 -9.56 3.45
N THR A 37 -7.96 -9.01 3.59
CA THR A 37 -7.77 -7.56 3.75
C THR A 37 -8.06 -6.85 2.42
N PRO A 38 -8.95 -5.85 2.40
CA PRO A 38 -9.18 -5.02 1.22
C PRO A 38 -8.02 -4.04 1.01
N TYR A 39 -7.70 -3.72 -0.24
CA TYR A 39 -6.70 -2.70 -0.58
C TYR A 39 -7.11 -1.90 -1.81
N LEU A 40 -6.49 -0.72 -1.96
CA LEU A 40 -6.55 0.10 -3.16
C LEU A 40 -5.23 -0.04 -3.92
N THR A 41 -5.29 -0.07 -5.25
CA THR A 41 -4.07 0.11 -6.04
C THR A 41 -3.61 1.57 -5.95
N MET A 42 -2.37 1.86 -6.32
CA MET A 42 -1.87 3.24 -6.39
C MET A 42 -2.78 4.14 -7.25
N ARG A 43 -3.30 3.58 -8.36
CA ARG A 43 -4.25 4.27 -9.25
C ARG A 43 -5.61 4.46 -8.59
N GLY A 44 -6.14 3.43 -7.93
CA GLY A 44 -7.39 3.52 -7.18
C GLY A 44 -7.33 4.58 -6.08
N LEU A 45 -6.22 4.61 -5.32
CA LEU A 45 -5.98 5.61 -4.30
C LEU A 45 -5.91 7.03 -4.87
N SER A 46 -5.14 7.24 -5.94
CA SER A 46 -5.04 8.53 -6.62
C SER A 46 -6.40 9.02 -7.13
N ARG A 47 -7.19 8.14 -7.77
CA ARG A 47 -8.52 8.47 -8.27
C ARG A 47 -9.48 8.83 -7.15
N LEU A 48 -9.48 8.03 -6.08
CA LEU A 48 -10.34 8.25 -4.91
C LEU A 48 -10.00 9.56 -4.18
N CYS A 49 -8.71 9.85 -4.00
CA CYS A 49 -8.24 11.07 -3.35
C CYS A 49 -8.26 12.30 -4.25
N GLY A 50 -8.46 12.14 -5.56
CA GLY A 50 -8.40 13.26 -6.53
C GLY A 50 -7.01 13.88 -6.67
N VAL A 51 -5.95 13.10 -6.43
CA VAL A 51 -4.55 13.57 -6.48
C VAL A 51 -3.81 13.00 -7.68
N ASP A 52 -2.75 13.67 -8.11
CA ASP A 52 -1.91 13.18 -9.21
C ASP A 52 -1.23 11.85 -8.83
N PRO A 53 -1.27 10.81 -9.69
CA PRO A 53 -0.58 9.54 -9.43
C PRO A 53 0.91 9.69 -9.13
N ALA A 54 1.59 10.68 -9.72
CA ALA A 54 3.00 10.97 -9.47
C ALA A 54 3.24 11.45 -8.03
N ALA A 55 2.28 12.15 -7.42
CA ALA A 55 2.38 12.54 -6.02
C ALA A 55 2.36 11.30 -5.10
N ILE A 56 1.47 10.34 -5.36
CA ILE A 56 1.46 9.07 -4.63
C ILE A 56 2.74 8.26 -4.89
N ALA A 57 3.18 8.19 -6.15
CA ALA A 57 4.40 7.47 -6.51
C ALA A 57 5.61 8.00 -5.72
N ARG A 58 5.79 9.33 -5.65
CA ARG A 58 6.87 9.97 -4.88
C ARG A 58 6.86 9.55 -3.40
N LEU A 59 5.69 9.58 -2.75
CA LEU A 59 5.53 9.15 -1.36
C LEU A 59 5.94 7.68 -1.16
N THR A 60 5.56 6.81 -2.10
CA THR A 60 5.87 5.37 -1.99
C THR A 60 7.33 5.04 -2.32
N THR A 61 7.95 5.76 -3.25
CA THR A 61 9.36 5.55 -3.63
C THR A 61 10.31 6.06 -2.56
N ASN A 62 10.01 7.22 -1.96
CA ASN A 62 10.85 7.85 -0.94
C ASN A 62 10.22 7.79 0.46
N TRP A 63 9.54 6.69 0.77
CA TRP A 63 8.81 6.53 2.04
C TRP A 63 9.65 6.86 3.28
N ILE A 64 10.94 6.51 3.27
CA ILE A 64 11.84 6.78 4.40
C ILE A 64 11.98 8.28 4.66
N GLU A 65 12.12 9.08 3.61
CA GLU A 65 12.29 10.53 3.66
C GLU A 65 10.96 11.27 3.87
N GLU A 66 9.90 10.79 3.23
CA GLU A 66 8.57 11.42 3.26
C GLU A 66 7.83 11.16 4.58
N ARG A 67 8.15 10.11 5.36
CA ARG A 67 7.45 9.85 6.65
C ARG A 67 7.73 10.91 7.73
N ILE A 68 8.80 11.69 7.57
CA ILE A 68 9.31 12.66 8.55
C ILE A 68 9.02 14.11 8.15
N GLY A 69 8.43 14.32 6.97
CA GLY A 69 8.09 15.62 6.41
C GLY A 69 6.72 16.16 6.84
#